data_AF-A0A969WCH3-F1
#
_entry.id   AF-A0A969WCH3-F1
#
_cell.length_a   1.000
_cell.length_b   1.000
_cell.length_c   1.000
_cell.angle_alpha   90.00
_cell.angle_beta   90.00
_cell.angle_gamma   90.00
#
_symmetry.space_group_name_H-M   'P 1'
#
loop_
_entity.id
_entity.type
_entity.pdbx_description
1 polymer ?
#
loop_
_entity_poly.entity_id
_entity_poly.type
_entity_poly.pdbx_seq_one_letter_code
_entity_poly.pdbx_strand_id
1 'polypeptide(L)'
;MNHIRLFAIALTLSLLGACASAPQVPPPPPCSGSCMTHEEGYQWAMRGALESDKPCDNKHYGPDFVRGCKDAVNDFSQMRPASTGL
;
A
#
# COMPACT_ATOMS: atom_id res chain seq x y z
N MET A 1 31.60 -34.02 -11.54
CA MET A 1 30.47 -33.37 -12.25
C MET A 1 29.26 -33.02 -11.34
N ASN A 2 29.29 -33.28 -10.02
CA ASN A 2 28.15 -33.01 -9.12
C ASN A 2 28.16 -31.62 -8.45
N HIS A 3 29.31 -30.93 -8.36
CA HIS A 3 29.41 -29.64 -7.68
C HIS A 3 28.81 -28.47 -8.48
N ILE A 4 28.79 -28.57 -9.82
CA ILE A 4 28.27 -27.52 -10.70
C ILE A 4 26.74 -27.41 -10.60
N ARG A 5 26.05 -28.52 -10.33
CA ARG A 5 24.58 -28.54 -10.18
C ARG A 5 24.11 -27.92 -8.86
N LEU A 6 24.86 -28.11 -7.78
CA LEU A 6 24.56 -27.51 -6.47
C LEU A 6 24.71 -25.98 -6.51
N PHE A 7 25.71 -25.48 -7.26
CA PHE A 7 25.94 -24.04 -7.41
C PHE A 7 24.80 -23.35 -8.17
N ALA A 8 24.26 -23.99 -9.20
CA ALA A 8 23.16 -23.44 -10.00
C ALA A 8 21.87 -23.26 -9.18
N ILE A 9 21.55 -24.21 -8.30
CA ILE A 9 20.34 -24.17 -7.46
C ILE A 9 20.43 -23.07 -6.40
N ALA A 10 21.60 -22.91 -5.77
CA ALA A 10 21.85 -21.86 -4.79
C ALA A 10 21.71 -20.45 -5.39
N LEU A 11 22.16 -20.27 -6.64
CA LEU A 11 22.04 -18.98 -7.33
C LEU A 11 20.57 -18.62 -7.58
N THR A 12 19.74 -19.58 -8.03
CA THR A 12 18.31 -19.31 -8.31
C THR A 12 17.52 -18.95 -7.05
N LEU A 13 17.81 -19.58 -5.91
CA LEU A 13 17.16 -19.26 -4.63
C LEU A 13 17.52 -17.86 -4.12
N SER A 14 18.73 -17.39 -4.43
CA SER A 14 19.21 -16.05 -4.04
C SER A 14 18.46 -14.93 -4.78
N LEU A 15 18.07 -15.16 -6.05
CA LEU A 15 17.31 -14.17 -6.83
C LEU A 15 15.83 -14.07 -6.42
N LEU A 16 15.25 -15.13 -5.85
CA LEU A 16 13.84 -15.14 -5.41
C LEU A 16 13.62 -14.43 -4.05
N GLY A 17 14.64 -14.30 -3.21
CA GLY A 17 14.54 -13.65 -1.90
C GLY A 17 14.39 -12.13 -1.93
N ALA A 18 14.71 -11.48 -3.05
CA ALA A 18 14.68 -10.02 -3.18
C ALA A 18 13.28 -9.42 -3.41
N CYS A 19 12.28 -10.23 -3.76
CA CYS A 19 10.90 -9.74 -3.98
C CYS A 19 9.98 -9.88 -2.75
N ALA A 20 10.41 -10.55 -1.68
CA ALA A 20 9.56 -10.79 -0.50
C ALA A 20 9.55 -9.63 0.51
N SER A 21 10.42 -8.64 0.33
CA SER A 21 10.53 -7.48 1.22
C SER A 21 9.88 -6.25 0.58
N ALA A 22 8.56 -6.29 0.39
CA ALA A 22 7.84 -5.06 0.06
C ALA A 22 7.96 -4.11 1.26
N PRO A 23 8.55 -2.91 1.10
CA PRO A 23 8.63 -1.96 2.20
C PRO A 23 7.21 -1.59 2.63
N GLN A 24 6.94 -1.69 3.93
CA GLN A 24 5.71 -1.19 4.52
C GLN A 24 5.74 0.33 4.37
N VAL A 25 4.98 0.88 3.41
CA VAL A 25 4.92 2.32 3.20
C VAL A 25 4.27 2.93 4.43
N PRO A 26 4.97 3.80 5.18
CA PRO A 26 4.36 4.45 6.33
C PRO A 26 3.17 5.30 5.85
N PRO A 27 2.10 5.42 6.67
CA PRO A 27 0.95 6.23 6.28
C PRO A 27 1.40 7.66 5.93
N PRO A 28 0.74 8.31 4.95
CA PRO A 28 1.04 9.68 4.57
C PRO A 28 0.90 10.60 5.80
N PRO A 29 1.66 11.71 5.85
CA PRO A 29 1.50 12.68 6.90
C PRO A 29 0.04 13.18 6.95
N PRO A 30 -0.46 13.60 8.12
CA PRO A 30 -1.79 14.18 8.23
C PRO A 30 -2.01 15.25 7.18
N CYS A 31 -3.21 15.31 6.62
CA CYS A 31 -3.53 16.29 5.60
C CYS A 31 -3.25 17.71 6.12
N SER A 32 -2.40 18.44 5.40
CA SER A 32 -1.97 19.79 5.75
C SER A 32 -2.76 20.81 4.91
N GLY A 33 -3.84 21.36 5.46
CA GLY A 33 -4.68 22.34 4.77
C GLY A 33 -6.16 22.20 5.12
N SER A 34 -7.02 22.70 4.23
CA SER A 34 -8.47 22.60 4.35
C SER A 34 -8.93 21.18 4.00
N CYS A 35 -8.69 20.18 4.86
CA CYS A 35 -9.07 18.77 4.67
C CYS A 35 -10.59 18.58 4.77
N MET A 36 -11.31 19.18 3.82
CA MET A 36 -12.73 19.46 3.92
C MET A 36 -13.53 18.82 2.79
N THR A 37 -12.91 18.57 1.64
CA THR A 37 -13.61 18.04 0.46
C THR A 37 -13.37 16.56 0.26
N HIS A 38 -14.31 15.93 -0.44
CA HIS A 38 -14.21 14.53 -0.88
C HIS A 38 -12.97 14.28 -1.74
N GLU A 39 -12.73 15.13 -2.74
CA GLU A 39 -11.58 14.99 -3.65
C GLU A 39 -10.24 15.05 -2.90
N GLU A 40 -10.10 15.96 -1.93
CA GLU A 40 -8.88 16.05 -1.11
C GLU A 40 -8.62 14.77 -0.32
N GLY A 41 -9.68 14.18 0.26
CA GLY A 41 -9.60 12.90 0.96
C GLY A 41 -9.18 11.77 0.03
N TYR A 42 -9.78 11.71 -1.16
CA TYR A 42 -9.47 10.71 -2.18
C TYR A 42 -8.00 10.79 -2.61
N GLN A 43 -7.54 11.97 -3.00
CA GLN A 43 -6.17 12.19 -3.48
C GLN A 43 -5.12 11.97 -2.38
N TRP A 44 -5.44 12.33 -1.12
CA TRP A 44 -4.55 12.07 0.01
C TRP A 44 -4.34 10.58 0.24
N ALA A 45 -5.42 9.79 0.24
CA ALA A 45 -5.36 8.34 0.42
C ALA A 45 -4.64 7.63 -0.74
N MET A 46 -4.91 8.04 -1.98
CA MET A 46 -4.24 7.50 -3.18
C MET A 46 -2.74 7.81 -3.18
N ARG A 47 -2.34 9.04 -2.85
CA ARG A 47 -0.91 9.42 -2.76
C ARG A 47 -0.18 8.63 -1.68
N GLY A 48 -0.87 8.35 -0.58
CA GLY A 48 -0.35 7.52 0.51
C GLY A 48 -0.40 6.02 0.25
N ALA A 49 -0.98 5.57 -0.87
CA ALA A 49 -1.26 4.17 -1.17
C ALA A 49 -1.89 3.45 0.04
N LEU A 50 -2.89 4.08 0.66
CA LEU A 50 -3.47 3.59 1.91
C LEU A 50 -4.13 2.22 1.72
N GLU A 51 -3.65 1.24 2.47
CA GLU A 51 -4.20 -0.13 2.46
C GLU A 51 -5.32 -0.35 3.51
N SER A 52 -5.50 0.62 4.41
CA SER A 52 -6.49 0.58 5.48
C SER A 52 -7.16 1.93 5.63
N ASP A 53 -8.43 1.92 6.02
CA ASP A 53 -9.25 3.10 6.28
C ASP A 53 -8.98 3.76 7.64
N LYS A 54 -8.26 3.09 8.55
CA LYS A 54 -7.91 3.64 9.87
C LYS A 54 -7.32 5.06 9.84
N PRO A 55 -6.42 5.43 8.91
CA PRO A 55 -5.89 6.78 8.83
C PRO A 55 -6.93 7.83 8.40
N CYS A 56 -8.05 7.41 7.78
CA CYS A 56 -9.17 8.28 7.44
C CYS A 56 -9.98 8.69 8.68
N ASP A 57 -10.02 7.87 9.74
CA ASP A 57 -10.81 8.10 10.96
C ASP A 57 -10.11 9.08 11.93
N ASN A 58 -9.70 10.24 11.42
CA ASN A 58 -9.11 11.30 12.21
C ASN A 58 -10.17 12.34 12.59
N LYS A 59 -10.29 12.66 13.89
CA LYS A 59 -11.22 13.67 14.43
C LYS A 59 -11.04 15.08 13.86
N HIS A 60 -9.90 15.36 13.24
CA HIS A 60 -9.60 16.65 12.63
C HIS A 60 -10.08 16.76 11.17
N TYR A 61 -10.57 15.68 10.57
CA TYR A 61 -11.04 15.67 9.18
C TYR A 61 -12.54 15.89 9.10
N GLY A 62 -12.97 16.64 8.10
CA GLY A 62 -14.39 16.83 7.79
C GLY A 62 -15.03 15.55 7.25
N PRO A 63 -16.36 15.38 7.39
CA PRO A 63 -17.05 14.16 6.96
C PRO A 63 -16.88 13.86 5.46
N ASP A 64 -16.83 14.88 4.62
CA ASP A 64 -16.62 14.72 3.18
C ASP A 64 -15.21 14.23 2.85
N PHE A 65 -14.18 14.75 3.54
CA PHE A 65 -12.81 14.25 3.42
C PHE A 65 -12.71 12.78 3.86
N VAL A 66 -13.31 12.43 4.99
CA VAL A 66 -13.31 11.03 5.48
C VAL A 66 -13.96 10.12 4.46
N ARG A 67 -15.08 10.52 3.86
CA ARG A 67 -15.76 9.75 2.81
C ARG A 67 -14.87 9.52 1.59
N GLY A 68 -14.25 10.57 1.05
CA GLY A 68 -13.35 10.41 -0.10
C GLY A 68 -12.11 9.57 0.18
N CYS A 69 -11.56 9.69 1.39
CA CYS A 69 -10.45 8.85 1.85
C CYS A 69 -10.83 7.36 1.87
N LYS A 70 -12.01 7.01 2.40
CA LYS A 70 -12.48 5.63 2.46
C LYS A 70 -12.78 5.07 1.07
N ASP A 71 -13.35 5.89 0.18
CA ASP A 71 -13.60 5.50 -1.21
C ASP A 71 -12.29 5.14 -1.93
N ALA A 72 -11.24 5.96 -1.78
CA ALA A 72 -9.92 5.69 -2.33
C ALA A 72 -9.28 4.41 -1.76
N VAL A 73 -9.39 4.16 -0.45
CA VAL A 73 -8.90 2.90 0.16
C VAL A 73 -9.63 1.69 -0.42
N ASN A 74 -10.96 1.78 -0.56
CA ASN A 74 -11.75 0.72 -1.17
C ASN A 74 -11.33 0.48 -2.63
N ASP A 75 -11.18 1.54 -3.43
CA ASP A 75 -10.71 1.44 -4.82
C ASP A 75 -9.32 0.82 -4.91
N PHE A 76 -8.39 1.26 -4.06
CA PHE A 76 -7.04 0.72 -3.99
C PHE A 76 -7.07 -0.79 -3.68
N SER A 77 -7.94 -1.22 -2.76
CA SER A 77 -8.09 -2.64 -2.42
C SER A 77 -8.55 -3.51 -3.61
N GLN A 78 -9.37 -2.95 -4.51
CA GLN A 78 -9.87 -3.64 -5.70
C GLN A 78 -8.84 -3.70 -6.83
N MET A 79 -7.89 -2.77 -6.87
CA MET A 79 -6.79 -2.77 -7.84
C MET A 79 -5.65 -3.73 -7.48
N ARG A 80 -5.59 -4.21 -6.23
CA ARG A 80 -4.56 -5.16 -5.80
C ARG A 80 -4.80 -6.52 -6.46
N PRO A 81 -3.77 -7.15 -7.04
CA PRO A 81 -3.87 -8.53 -7.49
C PRO A 81 -4.34 -9.42 -6.32
N ALA A 82 -5.31 -10.31 -6.58
CA ALA A 82 -5.80 -11.27 -5.59
C ALA A 82 -4.72 -12.26 -5.08
N SER A 83 -3.50 -12.21 -5.64
CA SER A 83 -2.39 -13.07 -5.26
C SER A 83 -1.57 -12.44 -4.13
N THR A 84 -2.05 -12.57 -2.90
CA THR A 84 -1.12 -12.87 -1.80
C THR A 84 -0.70 -14.32 -2.03
N GLY A 85 0.44 -14.52 -2.67
CA GLY A 85 0.93 -15.84 -3.09
C GLY A 85 0.92 -16.86 -1.96
N LEU A 86 0.57 -18.10 -2.33
CA LEU A 86 0.56 -19.33 -1.54
C LEU A 86 1.78 -19.51 -0.62
#